data_AF-A0A8E2EPM7-F1
#
_entry.id   AF-A0A8E2EPM7-F1
#
_cell.length_a   1.000
_cell.length_b   1.000
_cell.length_c   1.000
_cell.angle_alpha   90.00
_cell.angle_beta   90.00
_cell.angle_gamma   90.00
#
_symmetry.space_group_name_H-M   'P 1'
#
loop_
_entity.id
_entity.type
_entity.pdbx_description
1 polymer ?
#
loop_
_entity_poly.entity_id
_entity_poly.type
_entity_poly.pdbx_seq_one_letter_code
_entity_poly.pdbx_strand_id
1 'polypeptide(L)' 'EISQTCLTYLAFEAFACGGACDEEAFTARLDHHVFLDYAARYWGAHTHGVQNDVEEIAKAFLKNDFLTACASQ' A
#
# COMPACT_ATOMS: atom_id res chain seq x y z
N GLU A 1 5.70 14.57 -1.31
CA GLU A 1 6.33 13.68 -2.30
C GLU A 1 5.42 12.49 -2.60
N ILE A 2 5.54 11.90 -3.80
CA ILE A 2 4.67 10.77 -4.22
C ILE A 2 4.87 9.55 -3.30
N SER A 3 6.08 9.36 -2.76
CA SER A 3 6.41 8.31 -1.79
C SER A 3 5.50 8.31 -0.56
N GLN A 4 5.37 9.46 0.09
CA GLN A 4 4.52 9.63 1.26
C GLN A 4 3.04 9.42 0.91
N THR A 5 2.59 9.93 -0.24
CA THR A 5 1.22 9.72 -0.71
C THR A 5 0.92 8.25 -0.92
N CYS A 6 1.78 7.51 -1.63
CA CYS A 6 1.60 6.08 -1.85
C CYS A 6 1.56 5.30 -0.53
N LEU A 7 2.53 5.54 0.37
CA LEU A 7 2.60 4.84 1.66
C LEU A 7 1.40 5.15 2.56
N THR A 8 0.98 6.42 2.62
CA THR A 8 -0.18 6.83 3.42
C THR A 8 -1.46 6.21 2.88
N TYR A 9 -1.60 6.20 1.54
CA TYR A 9 -2.77 5.62 0.88
C TYR A 9 -2.83 4.11 1.13
N LEU A 10 -1.73 3.38 0.91
CA LEU A 10 -1.65 1.95 1.17
C LEU A 10 -1.88 1.56 2.63
N ALA A 11 -1.69 2.50 3.56
CA ALA A 11 -1.93 2.28 4.98
C ALA A 11 -3.39 2.46 5.43
N PHE A 12 -4.33 2.74 4.52
CA PHE A 12 -5.74 2.86 4.86
C PHE A 12 -6.32 1.52 5.30
N GLU A 13 -7.10 1.53 6.39
CA GLU A 13 -7.77 0.33 6.90
C GLU A 13 -8.70 -0.33 5.86
N ALA A 14 -9.23 0.46 4.91
CA ALA A 14 -10.02 -0.04 3.80
C ALA A 14 -9.25 -1.06 2.93
N PHE A 15 -7.92 -1.01 2.94
CA PHE A 15 -7.05 -1.93 2.22
C PHE A 15 -6.47 -3.03 3.11
N ALA A 16 -6.62 -2.94 4.43
CA ALA A 16 -6.27 -4.03 5.31
C ALA A 16 -7.11 -5.25 4.92
N CYS A 17 -6.44 -6.32 4.53
CA CYS A 17 -7.08 -7.59 4.27
C CYS A 17 -6.51 -8.62 5.23
N GLY A 18 -7.38 -9.24 6.02
CA GLY A 18 -7.05 -10.43 6.80
C GLY A 18 -6.45 -11.54 5.92
N GLY A 19 -5.97 -12.63 6.53
CA GLY A 19 -5.49 -13.80 5.78
C GLY A 19 -6.47 -14.25 4.69
N ALA A 20 -5.92 -14.73 3.57
CA ALA A 20 -6.61 -15.07 2.32
C ALA A 20 -7.58 -13.97 1.88
N CYS A 21 -7.03 -12.87 1.35
CA CYS A 21 -7.84 -11.83 0.74
C CYS A 21 -8.62 -12.45 -0.43
N ASP A 22 -9.95 -12.31 -0.39
CA ASP A 22 -10.82 -12.73 -1.48
C ASP A 22 -10.47 -11.91 -2.74
N GLU A 23 -10.10 -12.58 -3.83
CA GLU A 23 -9.71 -11.95 -5.10
C GLU A 23 -10.83 -11.04 -5.64
N GLU A 24 -12.09 -11.40 -5.43
CA GLU A 24 -13.24 -10.58 -5.83
C GLU A 24 -13.33 -9.30 -4.98
N ALA A 25 -13.08 -9.40 -3.68
CA ALA A 25 -13.03 -8.24 -2.79
C ALA A 25 -11.86 -7.31 -3.12
N PHE A 26 -10.71 -7.86 -3.51
CA PHE A 26 -9.56 -7.08 -3.97
C PHE A 26 -9.84 -6.37 -5.31
N THR A 27 -10.42 -7.09 -6.27
CA THR A 27 -10.81 -6.52 -7.58
C THR A 27 -11.84 -5.40 -7.40
N ALA A 28 -12.84 -5.59 -6.55
CA ALA A 28 -13.80 -4.54 -6.22
C ALA A 28 -13.14 -3.32 -5.57
N ARG A 29 -12.12 -3.51 -4.72
CA ARG A 29 -11.34 -2.39 -4.16
C ARG A 29 -10.58 -1.65 -5.25
N LEU A 30 -9.95 -2.34 -6.20
CA LEU A 30 -9.26 -1.70 -7.33
C LEU A 30 -10.21 -0.83 -8.16
N ASP A 31 -11.43 -1.30 -8.41
CA ASP A 31 -12.45 -0.55 -9.17
C ASP A 31 -12.89 0.75 -8.47
N HIS A 32 -13.00 0.72 -7.13
CA HIS A 32 -13.41 1.89 -6.34
C HIS A 32 -12.24 2.81 -5.97
N HIS A 33 -11.00 2.30 -6.01
CA HIS A 33 -9.80 2.99 -5.55
C HIS A 33 -8.77 3.06 -6.67
N VAL A 34 -9.02 3.94 -7.65
CA VAL A 34 -8.20 4.12 -8.86
C VAL A 34 -6.70 4.36 -8.61
N PHE A 35 -6.33 4.85 -7.42
CA PHE A 35 -4.94 5.10 -7.05
C PHE A 35 -4.26 3.87 -6.39
N LEU A 36 -5.03 2.85 -6.00
CA LEU A 36 -4.53 1.67 -5.30
C LEU A 36 -3.49 0.91 -6.13
N ASP A 37 -3.81 0.62 -7.39
CA ASP A 37 -2.90 -0.07 -8.32
C ASP A 37 -1.58 0.69 -8.47
N TYR A 38 -1.66 2.00 -8.68
CA TYR A 38 -0.48 2.85 -8.81
C TYR A 38 0.36 2.85 -7.52
N ALA A 39 -0.29 3.07 -6.38
CA ALA A 39 0.41 3.13 -5.11
C ALA A 39 1.11 1.80 -4.81
N ALA A 40 0.42 0.67 -4.98
CA ALA A 40 0.96 -0.67 -4.74
C ALA A 40 2.18 -0.99 -5.62
N ARG A 41 2.14 -0.59 -6.90
CA ARG A 41 3.23 -0.85 -7.85
C ARG A 41 4.44 0.05 -7.65
N TYR A 42 4.23 1.32 -7.29
CA TYR A 42 5.28 2.34 -7.38
C TYR A 42 5.79 2.89 -6.05
N TRP A 43 5.17 2.56 -4.90
CA TRP A 43 5.64 3.08 -3.60
C TRP A 43 7.13 2.77 -3.35
N GLY A 44 7.61 1.57 -3.68
CA GLY A 44 9.01 1.18 -3.51
C GLY A 44 9.97 1.99 -4.39
N ALA A 45 9.56 2.29 -5.63
CA ALA A 45 10.34 3.11 -6.54
C ALA A 45 10.41 4.58 -6.06
N HIS A 46 9.28 5.14 -5.60
CA HIS A 46 9.23 6.51 -5.10
C HIS A 46 9.95 6.70 -3.77
N THR A 47 10.08 5.66 -2.95
CA THR A 47 10.84 5.73 -1.70
C THR A 47 12.35 5.62 -1.91
N HIS A 48 12.80 5.25 -3.11
CA HIS A 48 14.22 5.20 -3.43
C HIS A 48 14.84 6.61 -3.41
N GLY A 49 15.86 6.81 -2.58
CA GLY A 49 16.56 8.09 -2.43
C GLY A 49 15.95 9.04 -1.40
N VAL A 50 14.78 8.72 -0.85
CA VAL A 50 14.08 9.49 0.20
C VAL A 50 13.70 8.61 1.40
N GLN A 51 14.41 7.49 1.59
CA GLN A 51 14.06 6.50 2.61
C GLN A 51 14.01 7.09 4.03
N ASN A 52 14.93 8.01 4.33
CA ASN A 52 14.97 8.67 5.64
C ASN A 52 13.73 9.55 5.89
N ASP A 53 13.17 10.15 4.83
CA ASP A 53 12.02 11.06 4.95
C ASP A 53 10.70 10.31 5.18
N VAL A 54 10.64 9.05 4.73
CA VAL A 54 9.44 8.20 4.83
C VAL A 54 9.61 7.03 5.81
N GLU A 55 10.72 6.98 6.53
CA GLU A 55 11.14 5.81 7.31
C GLU A 55 10.06 5.30 8.27
N GLU A 56 9.46 6.21 9.05
CA GLU A 56 8.45 5.83 10.05
C GLU A 56 7.17 5.30 9.40
N ILE A 57 6.70 5.93 8.32
CA ILE A 57 5.50 5.50 7.60
C ILE A 57 5.77 4.18 6.88
N ALA A 58 6.93 4.04 6.25
CA ALA A 58 7.35 2.80 5.58
C ALA A 58 7.45 1.64 6.58
N LYS A 59 8.03 1.85 7.76
CA LYS A 59 8.08 0.85 8.84
C LYS A 59 6.68 0.47 9.33
N ALA A 60 5.79 1.44 9.53
CA ALA A 60 4.43 1.19 9.98
C ALA A 60 3.66 0.34 8.95
N PHE A 61 3.80 0.67 7.66
CA PHE A 61 3.23 -0.09 6.55
C PHE A 61 3.79 -1.52 6.48
N LEU A 62 5.12 -1.67 6.50
CA LEU A 62 5.80 -2.97 6.37
C LEU A 62 5.60 -3.93 7.55
N LYS A 63 5.28 -3.41 8.74
CA LYS A 63 4.98 -4.22 9.93
C LYS A 63 3.55 -4.75 9.96
N ASN A 64 2.69 -4.31 9.04
CA ASN A 64 1.30 -4.73 8.99
C ASN A 64 1.10 -5.71 7.82
N ASP A 65 1.17 -6.99 8.15
CA ASP A 65 1.02 -8.09 7.18
C ASP A 65 -0.28 -7.97 6.35
N PHE A 66 -1.35 -7.44 6.96
CA PHE A 66 -2.64 -7.23 6.30
C PHE A 66 -2.63 -6.11 5.26
N LEU A 67 -1.74 -5.13 5.40
CA LEU A 67 -1.55 -4.04 4.43
C LEU A 67 -0.55 -4.44 3.34
N THR A 68 0.50 -5.19 3.71
CA THR A 68 1.51 -5.64 2.74
C THR A 68 0.96 -6.68 1.76
N ALA A 69 0.01 -7.53 2.18
CA ALA A 69 -0.62 -8.52 1.31
C ALA A 69 -1.24 -7.89 0.05
N CYS A 70 -1.95 -6.78 0.19
CA CYS A 70 -2.55 -6.04 -0.93
C CYS A 70 -1.54 -5.36 -1.85
N ALA A 71 -0.32 -5.11 -1.37
CA ALA A 71 0.75 -4.50 -2.17
C ALA A 71 1.69 -5.55 -2.81
N SER A 72 1.48 -6.84 -2.52
CA SER A 72 2.30 -7.95 -3.01
C SER A 72 1.63 -8.82 -4.08
N GLN A 73 0.37 -8.53 -4.43
CA GLN A 73 -0.40 -9.17 -5.52
C GLN A 73 -0.22 -8.40 -6.83
#